data_AF-A0A418TCI1-F1
#
_entry.id   AF-A0A418TCI1-F1
#
_cell.length_a   1.000
_cell.length_b   1.000
_cell.length_c   1.000
_cell.angle_alpha   90.00
_cell.angle_beta   90.00
_cell.angle_gamma   90.00
#
_symmetry.space_group_name_H-M   'P 1'
#
loop_
_entity.id
_entity.type
_entity.pdbx_description
1 polymer ?
#
loop_
_entity_poly.entity_id
_entity_poly.type
_entity_poly.pdbx_seq_one_letter_code
_entity_poly.pdbx_strand_id
1 'polypeptide(L)'
;MNDTIIMSGTEQDRYYAFTFDDGPGRLPISLWLDALEAEGAVGTFFFTGEWMDRYPERAKEIIRRGHALAPHSYHHRRMAQIPKHVFMEELKAVELAYQEATGLPCPAYMRFPYASYDDERLQWLDEAGYVDIEGVESFDWAGISAEAIAKVIIPELKNGTIVVMHSNDIAIGSPGSLKLISDVAKQQELTAVSMPTMMESLGRKPSYRGWKIIVDVPETLEYPPQDWYPVESVAPELAAQIASWGVERHVNSASTAAEWQEQLEKPLPSGGAQEWFGVREFEDSYWGYARAYESGDTLIIHEHGAKEAQADTLVYMMRWAIEQAWAAGLKQIEVRQDIRRLLQMCKQLDWKAELVSERLG
;
A
#
# COMPACT_ATOMS: atom_id res chain seq x y z
N MET A 1 -7.48 -25.85 -15.93
CA MET A 1 -7.52 -24.37 -16.01
C MET A 1 -6.54 -23.88 -14.97
N ASN A 2 -5.66 -22.96 -15.35
CA ASN A 2 -4.66 -22.45 -14.42
C ASN A 2 -5.38 -21.50 -13.45
N ASP A 3 -5.61 -21.94 -12.22
CA ASP A 3 -6.37 -21.16 -11.23
C ASP A 3 -5.64 -19.85 -10.84
N THR A 4 -4.40 -19.68 -11.28
CA THR A 4 -3.57 -18.50 -11.05
C THR A 4 -3.96 -17.30 -11.91
N ILE A 5 -4.79 -17.43 -12.95
CA ILE A 5 -5.26 -16.30 -13.78
C ILE A 5 -6.76 -16.07 -13.59
N ILE A 6 -7.15 -14.81 -13.41
CA ILE A 6 -8.54 -14.36 -13.46
C ILE A 6 -8.71 -13.47 -14.70
N MET A 7 -9.43 -13.98 -15.71
CA MET A 7 -9.73 -13.27 -16.96
C MET A 7 -11.09 -12.56 -16.95
N SER A 8 -12.01 -13.02 -16.09
CA SER A 8 -13.37 -12.49 -15.97
C SER A 8 -13.99 -12.88 -14.63
N GLY A 9 -15.02 -12.14 -14.23
CA GLY A 9 -15.93 -12.49 -13.14
C GLY A 9 -16.92 -13.60 -13.48
N THR A 10 -17.90 -13.80 -12.59
CA THR A 10 -18.99 -14.76 -12.82
C THR A 10 -19.98 -14.24 -13.86
N GLU A 11 -20.70 -15.15 -14.51
CA GLU A 11 -21.85 -14.79 -15.36
C GLU A 11 -23.13 -14.50 -14.55
N GLN A 12 -23.14 -14.81 -13.26
CA GLN A 12 -24.32 -14.70 -12.39
C GLN A 12 -24.48 -13.30 -11.81
N ASP A 13 -23.36 -12.67 -11.47
CA ASP A 13 -23.34 -11.31 -10.94
C ASP A 13 -23.28 -10.32 -12.10
N ARG A 14 -24.10 -9.28 -12.01
CA ARG A 14 -24.13 -8.20 -13.02
C ARG A 14 -23.02 -7.20 -12.78
N TYR A 15 -21.79 -7.68 -12.70
CA TYR A 15 -20.61 -6.88 -12.41
C TYR A 15 -19.75 -6.68 -13.65
N TYR A 16 -19.04 -5.56 -13.69
CA TYR A 16 -17.89 -5.35 -14.56
C TYR A 16 -16.85 -4.53 -13.79
N ALA A 17 -15.57 -4.60 -14.18
CA ALA A 17 -14.48 -3.91 -13.49
C ALA A 17 -13.72 -3.00 -14.45
N PHE A 18 -13.54 -1.74 -14.07
CA PHE A 18 -12.53 -0.88 -14.70
C PHE A 18 -11.18 -1.10 -14.01
N THR A 19 -10.15 -1.39 -14.80
CA THR A 19 -8.79 -1.57 -14.30
C THR A 19 -7.81 -0.68 -15.06
N PHE A 20 -6.83 -0.12 -14.36
CA PHE A 20 -5.89 0.85 -14.92
C PHE A 20 -4.46 0.53 -14.55
N ASP A 21 -3.60 0.37 -15.55
CA ASP A 21 -2.17 0.13 -15.38
C ASP A 21 -1.37 1.44 -15.49
N ASP A 22 -0.10 1.41 -15.11
CA ASP A 22 0.90 2.47 -15.34
C ASP A 22 0.48 3.87 -14.89
N GLY A 23 0.47 4.15 -13.59
CA GLY A 23 0.01 5.42 -13.04
C GLY A 23 0.63 6.66 -13.69
N PRO A 24 -0.07 7.81 -13.67
CA PRO A 24 0.36 8.97 -14.43
C PRO A 24 1.58 9.59 -13.78
N GLY A 25 2.52 10.05 -14.62
CA GLY A 25 3.68 10.80 -14.17
C GLY A 25 3.33 12.28 -14.05
N ARG A 26 3.07 12.92 -15.19
CA ARG A 26 2.83 14.37 -15.29
C ARG A 26 1.38 14.74 -15.01
N LEU A 27 0.44 13.92 -15.47
CA LEU A 27 -0.98 14.18 -15.22
C LEU A 27 -1.34 13.87 -13.76
N PRO A 28 -2.34 14.56 -13.19
CA PRO A 28 -2.84 14.21 -11.88
C PRO A 28 -3.72 12.96 -11.99
N ILE A 29 -3.56 12.03 -11.05
CA ILE A 29 -4.40 10.83 -10.98
C ILE A 29 -5.88 11.17 -10.82
N SER A 30 -6.19 12.33 -10.23
CA SER A 30 -7.55 12.82 -10.04
C SER A 30 -8.37 12.87 -11.32
N LEU A 31 -7.77 13.01 -12.52
CA LEU A 31 -8.52 12.93 -13.78
C LEU A 31 -9.28 11.60 -13.95
N TRP A 32 -8.66 10.48 -13.56
CA TRP A 32 -9.29 9.17 -13.59
C TRP A 32 -10.27 9.00 -12.43
N LEU A 33 -9.88 9.42 -11.23
CA LEU A 33 -10.71 9.27 -10.03
C LEU A 33 -11.99 10.11 -10.14
N ASP A 34 -11.91 11.35 -10.64
CA ASP A 34 -13.06 12.24 -10.87
C ASP A 34 -14.00 11.68 -11.94
N ALA A 35 -13.45 11.07 -13.01
CA ALA A 35 -14.24 10.44 -14.05
C ALA A 35 -14.96 9.18 -13.55
N LEU A 36 -14.33 8.38 -12.69
CA LEU A 36 -14.97 7.25 -12.02
C LEU A 36 -16.08 7.72 -11.08
N GLU A 37 -15.82 8.73 -10.25
CA GLU A 37 -16.80 9.28 -9.30
C GLU A 37 -18.02 9.87 -10.02
N ALA A 38 -17.81 10.58 -11.14
CA ALA A 38 -18.89 11.13 -11.96
C ALA A 38 -19.85 10.05 -12.48
N GLU A 39 -19.35 8.83 -12.69
CA GLU A 39 -20.16 7.69 -13.15
C GLU A 39 -20.69 6.81 -12.00
N GLY A 40 -20.34 7.12 -10.74
CA GLY A 40 -20.65 6.29 -9.58
C GLY A 40 -19.90 4.95 -9.58
N ALA A 41 -18.73 4.91 -10.21
CA ALA A 41 -17.93 3.70 -10.41
C ALA A 41 -16.72 3.65 -9.47
N VAL A 42 -16.24 2.43 -9.21
CA VAL A 42 -14.99 2.17 -8.49
C VAL A 42 -14.02 1.44 -9.42
N GLY A 43 -12.78 1.93 -9.52
CA GLY A 43 -11.71 1.31 -10.30
C GLY A 43 -10.71 0.52 -9.46
N THR A 44 -9.90 -0.30 -10.14
CA THR A 44 -8.69 -0.93 -9.60
C THR A 44 -7.45 -0.45 -10.36
N PHE A 45 -6.44 0.03 -9.66
CA PHE A 45 -5.23 0.56 -10.24
C PHE A 45 -4.06 -0.41 -9.99
N PHE A 46 -3.40 -0.88 -11.04
CA PHE A 46 -2.22 -1.74 -10.94
C PHE A 46 -0.97 -0.93 -11.22
N PHE A 47 -0.27 -0.51 -10.18
CA PHE A 47 0.90 0.37 -10.30
C PHE A 47 2.20 -0.29 -9.88
N THR A 48 3.28 0.24 -10.45
CA THR A 48 4.62 -0.25 -10.18
C THR A 48 5.10 0.23 -8.81
N GLY A 49 6.01 -0.54 -8.21
CA GLY A 49 6.68 -0.14 -6.97
C GLY A 49 7.43 1.19 -7.13
N GLU A 50 8.12 1.41 -8.26
CA GLU A 50 8.78 2.68 -8.56
C GLU A 50 7.81 3.87 -8.59
N TRP A 51 6.58 3.67 -9.09
CA TRP A 51 5.57 4.72 -9.08
C TRP A 51 5.08 5.01 -7.67
N MET A 52 4.84 3.97 -6.86
CA MET A 52 4.41 4.12 -5.47
C MET A 52 5.46 4.83 -4.61
N ASP A 53 6.74 4.53 -4.82
CA ASP A 53 7.85 5.22 -4.15
C ASP A 53 7.94 6.70 -4.53
N ARG A 54 7.66 7.02 -5.80
CA ARG A 54 7.71 8.39 -6.30
C ARG A 54 6.48 9.21 -5.92
N TYR A 55 5.32 8.58 -5.83
CA TYR A 55 4.03 9.25 -5.63
C TYR A 55 3.20 8.63 -4.50
N PRO A 56 3.74 8.50 -3.27
CA PRO A 56 3.04 7.86 -2.16
C PRO A 56 1.72 8.55 -1.81
N GLU A 57 1.67 9.88 -1.88
CA GLU A 57 0.43 10.63 -1.63
C GLU A 57 -0.67 10.37 -2.67
N ARG A 58 -0.30 10.08 -3.92
CA ARG A 58 -1.27 9.68 -4.95
C ARG A 58 -1.77 8.25 -4.72
N ALA A 59 -0.90 7.34 -4.27
CA ALA A 59 -1.30 5.99 -3.86
C ALA A 59 -2.33 6.05 -2.71
N LYS A 60 -2.07 6.88 -1.70
CA LYS A 60 -3.01 7.13 -0.59
C LYS A 60 -4.31 7.75 -1.06
N GLU A 61 -4.27 8.68 -2.02
CA GLU A 61 -5.47 9.31 -2.59
C GLU A 61 -6.41 8.28 -3.23
N ILE A 62 -5.88 7.34 -4.02
CA ILE A 62 -6.64 6.27 -4.67
C ILE A 62 -7.45 5.48 -3.63
N ILE A 63 -6.76 5.00 -2.58
CA ILE A 63 -7.38 4.20 -1.52
C ILE A 63 -8.39 5.02 -0.73
N ARG A 64 -8.05 6.27 -0.38
CA ARG A 64 -8.94 7.18 0.37
C ARG A 64 -10.24 7.48 -0.38
N ARG A 65 -10.22 7.48 -1.71
CA ARG A 65 -11.42 7.65 -2.56
C ARG A 65 -12.20 6.36 -2.80
N GLY A 66 -11.82 5.26 -2.13
CA GLY A 66 -12.54 3.98 -2.18
C GLY A 66 -12.15 3.09 -3.36
N HIS A 67 -11.14 3.45 -4.12
CA HIS A 67 -10.61 2.62 -5.21
C HIS A 67 -9.60 1.59 -4.68
N ALA A 68 -9.41 0.51 -5.43
CA ALA A 68 -8.40 -0.50 -5.11
C ALA A 68 -7.06 -0.14 -5.76
N LEU A 69 -5.96 -0.34 -5.03
CA LEU A 69 -4.59 -0.26 -5.55
C LEU A 69 -3.95 -1.65 -5.41
N ALA A 70 -3.25 -2.10 -6.45
CA ALA A 70 -2.62 -3.40 -6.53
C ALA A 70 -1.26 -3.32 -7.26
N PRO A 71 -0.36 -4.30 -7.06
CA PRO A 71 0.97 -4.30 -7.66
C PRO A 71 0.99 -4.60 -9.17
N HIS A 72 1.93 -3.98 -9.89
CA HIS A 72 2.25 -4.22 -11.32
C HIS A 72 3.75 -4.48 -11.53
N SER A 73 4.34 -5.35 -10.70
CA SER A 73 5.81 -5.49 -10.52
C SER A 73 6.46 -4.22 -9.95
N TYR A 74 7.75 -4.26 -9.63
CA TYR A 74 8.44 -3.07 -9.12
C TYR A 74 8.94 -2.17 -10.26
N HIS A 75 9.67 -2.74 -11.23
CA HIS A 75 10.34 -2.01 -12.32
C HIS A 75 9.64 -2.12 -13.69
N HIS A 76 8.40 -2.63 -13.74
CA HIS A 76 7.67 -2.86 -15.00
C HIS A 76 8.43 -3.78 -16.00
N ARG A 77 9.04 -4.85 -15.51
CA ARG A 77 9.83 -5.78 -16.35
C ARG A 77 8.92 -6.76 -17.08
N ARG A 78 9.38 -7.25 -18.24
CA ARG A 78 8.81 -8.44 -18.89
C ARG A 78 9.10 -9.67 -18.04
N MET A 79 8.16 -10.08 -17.19
CA MET A 79 8.39 -11.08 -16.13
C MET A 79 8.72 -12.49 -16.68
N ALA A 80 8.25 -12.82 -17.89
CA ALA A 80 8.65 -14.03 -18.63
C ALA A 80 10.14 -14.06 -19.03
N GLN A 81 10.82 -12.91 -19.07
CA GLN A 81 12.19 -12.78 -19.59
C GLN A 81 13.26 -12.69 -18.50
N ILE A 82 12.86 -12.75 -17.23
CA ILE A 82 13.76 -12.64 -16.09
C ILE A 82 13.89 -14.00 -15.36
N PRO A 83 15.03 -14.28 -14.72
CA PRO A 83 15.20 -15.49 -13.92
C PRO A 83 14.42 -15.43 -12.60
N LYS A 84 14.12 -16.59 -12.01
CA LYS A 84 13.28 -16.73 -10.80
C LYS A 84 13.68 -15.82 -9.64
N HIS A 85 14.97 -15.67 -9.36
CA HIS A 85 15.42 -14.80 -8.27
C HIS A 85 15.03 -13.33 -8.49
N VAL A 86 15.19 -12.81 -9.71
CA VAL A 86 14.77 -11.44 -10.06
C VAL A 86 13.24 -11.32 -10.02
N PHE A 87 12.50 -12.35 -10.45
CA PHE A 87 11.04 -12.38 -10.34
C PHE A 87 10.58 -12.25 -8.89
N MET A 88 11.18 -13.01 -7.98
CA MET A 88 10.85 -12.94 -6.55
C MET A 88 11.29 -11.61 -5.92
N GLU A 89 12.39 -11.02 -6.40
CA GLU A 89 12.81 -9.68 -5.99
C GLU A 89 11.84 -8.59 -6.47
N GLU A 90 11.31 -8.67 -7.69
CA GLU A 90 10.27 -7.75 -8.18
C GLU A 90 9.01 -7.80 -7.31
N LEU A 91 8.55 -9.00 -6.93
CA LEU A 91 7.41 -9.17 -6.02
C LEU A 91 7.70 -8.60 -4.63
N LYS A 92 8.81 -8.98 -4.02
CA LYS A 92 9.20 -8.46 -2.70
C LYS A 92 9.33 -6.95 -2.69
N ALA A 93 9.96 -6.38 -3.72
CA ALA A 93 10.18 -4.94 -3.79
C ALA A 93 8.86 -4.18 -3.95
N VAL A 94 7.92 -4.66 -4.78
CA VAL A 94 6.61 -4.00 -4.93
C VAL A 94 5.74 -4.16 -3.68
N GLU A 95 5.82 -5.30 -2.97
CA GLU A 95 5.15 -5.48 -1.68
C GLU A 95 5.63 -4.44 -0.64
N LEU A 96 6.95 -4.23 -0.53
CA LEU A 96 7.53 -3.23 0.37
C LEU A 96 7.18 -1.79 -0.03
N ALA A 97 7.25 -1.47 -1.33
CA ALA A 97 6.87 -0.15 -1.84
C ALA A 97 5.39 0.17 -1.58
N TYR A 98 4.51 -0.80 -1.79
CA TYR A 98 3.09 -0.67 -1.45
C TYR A 98 2.89 -0.40 0.04
N GLN A 99 3.53 -1.19 0.90
CA GLN A 99 3.37 -1.03 2.35
C GLN A 99 3.96 0.29 2.85
N GLU A 100 5.05 0.78 2.28
CA GLU A 100 5.58 2.09 2.65
C GLU A 100 4.70 3.24 2.16
N ALA A 101 4.20 3.14 0.92
CA ALA A 101 3.34 4.17 0.36
C ALA A 101 1.96 4.25 1.05
N THR A 102 1.41 3.12 1.49
CA THR A 102 0.03 3.04 1.99
C THR A 102 -0.09 2.75 3.48
N GLY A 103 0.96 2.18 4.09
CA GLY A 103 0.98 1.56 5.42
C GLY A 103 0.06 0.35 5.59
N LEU A 104 -0.44 -0.21 4.48
CA LEU A 104 -1.26 -1.40 4.42
C LEU A 104 -0.47 -2.59 3.84
N PRO A 105 -0.80 -3.84 4.19
CA PRO A 105 -0.21 -4.99 3.52
C PRO A 105 -0.60 -5.04 2.03
N CYS A 106 0.33 -5.48 1.19
CA CYS A 106 0.16 -5.48 -0.26
C CYS A 106 -0.82 -6.57 -0.71
N PRO A 107 -1.82 -6.29 -1.58
CA PRO A 107 -2.70 -7.33 -2.10
C PRO A 107 -1.92 -8.39 -2.90
N ALA A 108 -2.28 -9.66 -2.69
CA ALA A 108 -1.72 -10.82 -3.38
C ALA A 108 -2.45 -11.11 -4.71
N TYR A 109 -2.80 -10.06 -5.43
CA TYR A 109 -3.23 -10.14 -6.82
C TYR A 109 -2.54 -9.03 -7.59
N MET A 110 -2.08 -9.32 -8.79
CA MET A 110 -1.32 -8.40 -9.61
C MET A 110 -1.74 -8.51 -11.07
N ARG A 111 -1.19 -7.65 -11.91
CA ARG A 111 -1.17 -7.89 -13.36
C ARG A 111 0.27 -7.94 -13.83
N PHE A 112 0.60 -8.85 -14.73
CA PHE A 112 1.92 -8.86 -15.35
C PHE A 112 2.11 -7.68 -16.33
N PRO A 113 3.22 -6.92 -16.22
CA PRO A 113 3.59 -5.96 -17.25
C PRO A 113 3.63 -6.62 -18.63
N TYR A 114 3.00 -5.97 -19.61
CA TYR A 114 2.90 -6.44 -20.99
C TYR A 114 2.22 -7.80 -21.19
N ALA A 115 1.41 -8.28 -20.23
CA ALA A 115 0.91 -9.66 -20.19
C ALA A 115 2.05 -10.69 -20.41
N SER A 116 3.23 -10.37 -19.90
CA SER A 116 4.46 -11.12 -20.19
C SER A 116 4.67 -12.24 -19.18
N TYR A 117 3.98 -13.38 -19.38
CA TYR A 117 4.11 -14.60 -18.57
C TYR A 117 4.08 -15.87 -19.41
N ASP A 118 4.44 -16.99 -18.79
CA ASP A 118 4.32 -18.36 -19.29
C ASP A 118 3.93 -19.29 -18.12
N ASP A 119 3.72 -20.58 -18.38
CA ASP A 119 3.32 -21.55 -17.35
C ASP A 119 4.32 -21.61 -16.17
N GLU A 120 5.62 -21.42 -16.44
CA GLU A 120 6.65 -21.42 -15.41
C GLU A 120 6.52 -20.19 -14.49
N ARG A 121 6.26 -19.00 -15.04
CA ARG A 121 6.07 -17.77 -14.24
C ARG A 121 4.77 -17.80 -13.48
N LEU A 122 3.71 -18.36 -14.05
CA LEU A 122 2.44 -18.56 -13.36
C LEU A 122 2.63 -19.52 -12.18
N GLN A 123 3.40 -20.60 -12.34
CA GLN A 123 3.75 -21.47 -11.22
C GLN A 123 4.52 -20.71 -10.13
N TRP A 124 5.49 -19.86 -10.49
CA TRP A 124 6.21 -19.06 -9.49
C TRP A 124 5.30 -18.06 -8.78
N LEU A 125 4.34 -17.48 -9.50
CA LEU A 125 3.34 -16.57 -8.93
C LEU A 125 2.42 -17.30 -7.94
N ASP A 126 1.97 -18.50 -8.29
CA ASP A 126 1.16 -19.37 -7.42
C ASP A 126 1.92 -19.79 -6.16
N GLU A 127 3.20 -20.19 -6.30
CA GLU A 127 4.08 -20.50 -5.16
C GLU A 127 4.23 -19.30 -4.21
N ALA A 128 4.27 -18.08 -4.76
CA ALA A 128 4.27 -16.83 -3.99
C ALA A 128 2.93 -16.53 -3.32
N GLY A 129 1.84 -17.18 -3.74
CA GLY A 129 0.47 -17.01 -3.24
C GLY A 129 -0.30 -15.90 -3.95
N TYR A 130 0.12 -15.54 -5.17
CA TYR A 130 -0.49 -14.49 -5.97
C TYR A 130 -1.42 -15.05 -7.05
N VAL A 131 -2.34 -14.21 -7.50
CA VAL A 131 -3.08 -14.40 -8.76
C VAL A 131 -2.81 -13.26 -9.74
N ASP A 132 -2.82 -13.57 -11.02
CA ASP A 132 -2.73 -12.63 -12.13
C ASP A 132 -4.13 -12.23 -12.59
N ILE A 133 -4.35 -10.93 -12.80
CA ILE A 133 -5.61 -10.34 -13.24
C ILE A 133 -5.45 -9.84 -14.67
N GLU A 134 -6.23 -10.41 -15.57
CA GLU A 134 -6.24 -10.10 -17.00
C GLU A 134 -7.64 -9.71 -17.45
N GLY A 135 -7.80 -9.33 -18.71
CA GLY A 135 -9.12 -8.91 -19.20
C GLY A 135 -9.16 -8.50 -20.67
N VAL A 136 -10.16 -7.69 -20.99
CA VAL A 136 -10.41 -7.14 -22.32
C VAL A 136 -9.60 -5.86 -22.50
N GLU A 137 -8.64 -5.89 -23.42
CA GLU A 137 -7.76 -4.77 -23.75
C GLU A 137 -8.51 -3.64 -24.47
N SER A 138 -8.33 -2.41 -23.98
CA SER A 138 -8.91 -1.20 -24.58
C SER A 138 -8.06 -0.61 -25.70
N PHE A 139 -6.76 -0.93 -25.72
CA PHE A 139 -5.74 -0.36 -26.60
C PHE A 139 -5.53 1.15 -26.40
N ASP A 140 -5.91 1.69 -25.24
CA ASP A 140 -5.75 3.11 -24.91
C ASP A 140 -4.27 3.56 -24.84
N TRP A 141 -3.35 2.63 -24.56
CA TRP A 141 -1.90 2.83 -24.63
C TRP A 141 -1.42 3.29 -26.02
N ALA A 142 -2.23 3.15 -27.07
CA ALA A 142 -1.94 3.69 -28.40
C ALA A 142 -2.27 5.20 -28.53
N GLY A 143 -2.75 5.86 -27.46
CA GLY A 143 -3.10 7.28 -27.46
C GLY A 143 -4.38 7.60 -28.24
N ILE A 144 -5.31 6.63 -28.30
CA ILE A 144 -6.57 6.74 -29.04
C ILE A 144 -7.63 7.54 -28.27
N SER A 145 -8.67 8.00 -28.98
CA SER A 145 -9.75 8.81 -28.38
C SER A 145 -10.68 8.00 -27.48
N ALA A 146 -11.44 8.69 -26.63
CA ALA A 146 -12.45 8.08 -25.76
C ALA A 146 -13.47 7.24 -26.54
N GLU A 147 -13.91 7.72 -27.71
CA GLU A 147 -14.85 7.02 -28.58
C GLU A 147 -14.23 5.78 -29.21
N ALA A 148 -12.94 5.83 -29.56
CA ALA A 148 -12.23 4.68 -30.10
C ALA A 148 -12.08 3.59 -29.04
N ILE A 149 -11.76 3.96 -27.79
CA ILE A 149 -11.71 3.05 -26.64
C ILE A 149 -13.08 2.42 -26.41
N ALA A 150 -14.14 3.23 -26.31
CA ALA A 150 -15.49 2.74 -26.08
C ALA A 150 -15.96 1.80 -27.20
N LYS A 151 -15.59 2.07 -28.45
CA LYS A 151 -15.92 1.21 -29.60
C LYS A 151 -15.29 -0.19 -29.50
N VAL A 152 -14.13 -0.32 -28.86
CA VAL A 152 -13.49 -1.62 -28.59
C VAL A 152 -14.18 -2.33 -27.44
N ILE A 153 -14.46 -1.62 -26.34
CA ILE A 153 -14.92 -2.23 -25.09
C ILE A 153 -16.42 -2.58 -25.10
N ILE A 154 -17.28 -1.72 -25.65
CA ILE A 154 -18.73 -1.89 -25.60
C ILE A 154 -19.20 -3.25 -26.17
N PRO A 155 -18.69 -3.75 -27.30
CA PRO A 155 -19.07 -5.08 -27.82
C PRO A 155 -18.70 -6.25 -26.90
N GLU A 156 -17.67 -6.09 -26.07
CA GLU A 156 -17.16 -7.12 -25.15
C GLU A 156 -17.76 -7.00 -23.74
N LEU A 157 -18.58 -5.97 -23.51
CA LEU A 157 -19.16 -5.68 -22.21
C LEU A 157 -20.31 -6.65 -21.89
N LYS A 158 -20.12 -7.43 -20.83
CA LYS A 158 -21.05 -8.43 -20.28
C LYS A 158 -20.79 -8.64 -18.79
N ASN A 159 -21.59 -9.50 -18.15
CA ASN A 159 -21.34 -9.93 -16.77
C ASN A 159 -19.91 -10.50 -16.64
N GLY A 160 -19.20 -10.01 -15.63
CA GLY A 160 -17.83 -10.39 -15.34
C GLY A 160 -16.74 -9.72 -16.20
N THR A 161 -17.07 -8.80 -17.11
CA THR A 161 -16.04 -8.14 -17.94
C THR A 161 -15.04 -7.37 -17.06
N ILE A 162 -13.76 -7.67 -17.22
CA ILE A 162 -12.65 -6.90 -16.66
C ILE A 162 -12.06 -6.08 -17.81
N VAL A 163 -12.14 -4.76 -17.73
CA VAL A 163 -11.65 -3.83 -18.76
C VAL A 163 -10.23 -3.42 -18.41
N VAL A 164 -9.28 -3.68 -19.31
CA VAL A 164 -7.87 -3.31 -19.18
C VAL A 164 -7.64 -1.97 -19.88
N MET A 165 -7.24 -0.99 -19.09
CA MET A 165 -6.94 0.38 -19.50
C MET A 165 -5.63 0.80 -18.82
N HIS A 166 -5.17 1.99 -19.14
CA HIS A 166 -4.01 2.62 -18.54
C HIS A 166 -4.40 3.99 -17.95
N SER A 167 -3.62 4.41 -16.98
CA SER A 167 -3.71 5.73 -16.37
C SER A 167 -2.43 6.54 -16.53
N ASN A 168 -1.71 6.35 -17.64
CA ASN A 168 -0.47 7.09 -17.93
C ASN A 168 -0.71 8.34 -18.78
N ASP A 169 0.38 9.08 -19.03
CA ASP A 169 0.38 10.32 -19.82
C ASP A 169 0.07 10.11 -21.33
N ILE A 170 -0.01 8.86 -21.81
CA ILE A 170 -0.38 8.51 -23.20
C ILE A 170 -1.89 8.24 -23.30
N ALA A 171 -2.45 7.55 -22.32
CA ALA A 171 -3.85 7.11 -22.28
C ALA A 171 -4.85 8.24 -21.91
N ILE A 172 -4.70 9.41 -22.55
CA ILE A 172 -5.50 10.61 -22.26
C ILE A 172 -7.00 10.46 -22.59
N GLY A 173 -7.36 9.49 -23.43
CA GLY A 173 -8.74 9.19 -23.79
C GLY A 173 -9.49 8.37 -22.72
N SER A 174 -8.76 7.73 -21.79
CA SER A 174 -9.33 6.75 -20.87
C SER A 174 -10.36 7.35 -19.92
N PRO A 175 -10.11 8.50 -19.24
CA PRO A 175 -11.13 9.12 -18.40
C PRO A 175 -12.43 9.44 -19.16
N GLY A 176 -12.33 9.96 -20.39
CA GLY A 176 -13.49 10.30 -21.21
C GLY A 176 -14.30 9.08 -21.66
N SER A 177 -13.64 7.94 -21.85
CA SER A 177 -14.30 6.70 -22.29
C SER A 177 -15.18 6.07 -21.20
N LEU A 178 -14.89 6.33 -19.92
CA LEU A 178 -15.62 5.74 -18.79
C LEU A 178 -17.10 6.08 -18.84
N LYS A 179 -17.44 7.31 -19.22
CA LYS A 179 -18.83 7.72 -19.41
C LYS A 179 -19.52 6.90 -20.49
N LEU A 180 -18.91 6.78 -21.66
CA LEU A 180 -19.48 6.07 -22.82
C LEU A 180 -19.73 4.59 -22.51
N ILE A 181 -18.77 3.95 -21.83
CA ILE A 181 -18.89 2.55 -21.41
C ILE A 181 -19.95 2.41 -20.31
N SER A 182 -19.94 3.30 -19.31
CA SER A 182 -20.89 3.26 -18.19
C SER A 182 -22.33 3.51 -18.61
N ASP A 183 -22.57 4.38 -19.60
CA ASP A 183 -23.90 4.62 -20.16
C ASP A 183 -24.50 3.33 -20.76
N VAL A 184 -23.68 2.51 -21.44
CA VAL A 184 -24.11 1.20 -21.96
C VAL A 184 -24.24 0.17 -20.83
N ALA A 185 -23.28 0.14 -19.89
CA ALA A 185 -23.32 -0.74 -18.73
C ALA A 185 -24.63 -0.58 -17.93
N LYS A 186 -25.05 0.67 -17.69
CA LYS A 186 -26.30 1.03 -17.01
C LYS A 186 -27.53 0.52 -17.76
N GLN A 187 -27.55 0.57 -19.09
CA GLN A 187 -28.63 0.00 -19.92
C GLN A 187 -28.71 -1.52 -19.83
N GLN A 188 -27.57 -2.18 -19.58
CA GLN A 188 -27.48 -3.62 -19.35
C GLN A 188 -27.65 -4.01 -17.87
N GLU A 189 -27.91 -3.03 -16.99
CA GLU A 189 -28.02 -3.20 -15.54
C GLU A 189 -26.73 -3.79 -14.91
N LEU A 190 -25.57 -3.47 -15.48
CA LEU A 190 -24.25 -3.82 -14.96
C LEU A 190 -23.79 -2.79 -13.93
N THR A 191 -23.12 -3.25 -12.87
CA THR A 191 -22.55 -2.44 -11.80
C THR A 191 -21.03 -2.48 -11.87
N ALA A 192 -20.39 -1.31 -11.85
CA ALA A 192 -18.93 -1.21 -11.82
C ALA A 192 -18.41 -1.55 -10.41
N VAL A 193 -17.50 -2.51 -10.31
CA VAL A 193 -16.93 -2.96 -9.03
C VAL A 193 -15.40 -3.02 -9.09
N SER A 194 -14.77 -2.97 -7.92
CA SER A 194 -13.32 -3.19 -7.77
C SER A 194 -12.97 -4.68 -7.91
N MET A 195 -11.69 -4.99 -8.17
CA MET A 195 -11.22 -6.37 -8.25
C MET A 195 -11.42 -7.16 -6.95
N PRO A 196 -11.23 -6.61 -5.73
CA PRO A 196 -11.60 -7.31 -4.50
C PRO A 196 -13.05 -7.81 -4.51
N THR A 197 -14.00 -6.96 -4.91
CA THR A 197 -15.43 -7.33 -4.99
C THR A 197 -15.67 -8.39 -6.07
N MET A 198 -15.02 -8.25 -7.23
CA MET A 198 -15.08 -9.23 -8.32
C MET A 198 -14.52 -10.60 -7.89
N MET A 199 -13.43 -10.62 -7.15
CA MET A 199 -12.82 -11.85 -6.64
C MET A 199 -13.71 -12.52 -5.59
N GLU A 200 -14.31 -11.75 -4.69
CA GLU A 200 -15.26 -12.29 -3.70
C GLU A 200 -16.48 -12.94 -4.37
N SER A 201 -16.99 -12.31 -5.43
CA SER A 201 -18.03 -12.85 -6.32
C SER A 201 -17.65 -14.21 -6.94
N LEU A 202 -16.37 -14.40 -7.26
CA LEU A 202 -15.80 -15.69 -7.71
C LEU A 202 -15.57 -16.70 -6.57
N GLY A 203 -15.93 -16.37 -5.33
CA GLY A 203 -15.65 -17.19 -4.15
C GLY A 203 -14.18 -17.15 -3.71
N ARG A 204 -13.40 -16.16 -4.18
CA ARG A 204 -11.98 -15.98 -3.89
C ARG A 204 -11.79 -14.76 -3.01
N LYS A 205 -11.44 -14.97 -1.74
CA LYS A 205 -11.08 -13.86 -0.86
C LYS A 205 -9.69 -13.32 -1.26
N PRO A 206 -9.53 -12.00 -1.45
CA PRO A 206 -8.21 -11.42 -1.60
C PRO A 206 -7.34 -11.76 -0.39
N SER A 207 -6.13 -12.29 -0.65
CA SER A 207 -5.10 -12.41 0.38
C SER A 207 -4.11 -11.26 0.24
N TYR A 208 -3.29 -11.06 1.26
CA TYR A 208 -2.38 -9.94 1.38
C TYR A 208 -1.01 -10.40 1.89
N ARG A 209 0.01 -9.61 1.54
CA ARG A 209 1.42 -9.81 1.81
C ARG A 209 1.90 -8.66 2.67
N GLY A 210 2.10 -8.96 3.96
CA GLY A 210 2.66 -8.01 4.91
C GLY A 210 4.15 -8.24 5.10
N TRP A 211 4.87 -7.19 5.41
CA TRP A 211 6.25 -7.25 5.86
C TRP A 211 6.40 -6.64 7.24
N LYS A 212 7.38 -7.14 7.98
CA LYS A 212 7.82 -6.57 9.26
C LYS A 212 9.32 -6.71 9.40
N ILE A 213 9.93 -5.76 10.08
CA ILE A 213 11.31 -5.88 10.55
C ILE A 213 11.27 -6.28 12.02
N ILE A 214 12.07 -7.29 12.36
CA ILE A 214 12.33 -7.70 13.74
C ILE A 214 13.77 -7.33 14.05
N VAL A 215 13.98 -6.55 15.10
CA VAL A 215 15.29 -6.09 15.56
C VAL A 215 15.58 -6.74 16.91
N ASP A 216 16.74 -7.38 17.05
CA ASP A 216 17.20 -7.85 18.35
C ASP A 216 17.53 -6.65 19.22
N VAL A 217 17.07 -6.66 20.47
CA VAL A 217 17.37 -5.61 21.43
C VAL A 217 18.86 -5.68 21.76
N PRO A 218 19.65 -4.63 21.45
CA PRO A 218 21.09 -4.65 21.70
C PRO A 218 21.38 -4.60 23.21
N GLU A 219 22.53 -5.11 23.65
CA GLU A 219 22.94 -5.09 25.06
C GLU A 219 23.35 -3.69 25.53
N THR A 220 23.80 -2.84 24.61
CA THR A 220 24.29 -1.48 24.87
C THR A 220 23.82 -0.51 23.78
N LEU A 221 23.82 0.78 24.10
CA LEU A 221 23.58 1.87 23.15
C LEU A 221 24.83 2.74 23.11
N GLU A 222 25.53 2.76 21.97
CA GLU A 222 26.87 3.36 21.84
C GLU A 222 26.86 4.90 21.76
N TYR A 223 25.71 5.53 21.52
CA TYR A 223 25.59 6.99 21.36
C TYR A 223 24.71 7.58 22.48
N PRO A 224 25.09 8.65 23.18
CA PRO A 224 24.17 9.35 24.08
C PRO A 224 23.10 10.10 23.27
N PRO A 225 21.87 10.32 23.80
CA PRO A 225 20.89 11.16 23.15
C PRO A 225 21.40 12.60 23.24
N GLN A 226 22.05 13.11 22.19
CA GLN A 226 22.37 14.53 22.15
C GLN A 226 21.04 15.25 21.91
N ASP A 227 20.66 16.08 22.88
CA ASP A 227 19.64 17.12 22.77
C ASP A 227 18.16 16.72 22.59
N TRP A 228 17.83 15.41 22.46
CA TRP A 228 16.45 14.92 22.48
C TRP A 228 15.99 14.49 23.88
N TYR A 229 14.94 15.10 24.42
CA TYR A 229 14.46 14.86 25.78
C TYR A 229 13.00 14.40 25.84
N PRO A 230 12.60 13.59 26.84
CA PRO A 230 11.23 13.10 26.97
C PRO A 230 10.28 14.21 27.43
N VAL A 231 9.03 14.16 26.96
CA VAL A 231 7.95 15.07 27.35
C VAL A 231 6.80 14.28 27.97
N GLU A 232 6.27 14.73 29.12
CA GLU A 232 5.33 13.94 29.96
C GLU A 232 3.96 13.67 29.31
N SER A 233 3.54 14.47 28.33
CA SER A 233 2.49 14.21 27.32
C SER A 233 1.93 15.54 26.84
N VAL A 234 1.90 15.74 25.52
CA VAL A 234 1.33 16.92 24.86
C VAL A 234 0.21 16.51 23.91
N ALA A 235 -0.49 15.39 24.16
CA ALA A 235 -1.40 14.76 23.18
C ALA A 235 -2.34 15.74 22.42
N PRO A 236 -3.00 16.73 23.05
CA PRO A 236 -3.79 17.74 22.31
C PRO A 236 -2.96 18.66 21.41
N GLU A 237 -1.80 19.13 21.89
CA GLU A 237 -0.89 20.01 21.16
C GLU A 237 -0.17 19.24 20.04
N LEU A 238 0.24 18.00 20.32
CA LEU A 238 0.80 17.06 19.36
C LEU A 238 -0.22 16.72 18.27
N ALA A 239 -1.47 16.42 18.62
CA ALA A 239 -2.52 16.17 17.65
C ALA A 239 -2.79 17.40 16.76
N ALA A 240 -2.79 18.60 17.35
CA ALA A 240 -2.91 19.85 16.59
C ALA A 240 -1.72 20.06 15.65
N GLN A 241 -0.49 19.77 16.10
CA GLN A 241 0.70 19.84 15.26
C GLN A 241 0.69 18.78 14.15
N ILE A 242 0.38 17.51 14.46
CA ILE A 242 0.26 16.44 13.45
C ILE A 242 -0.73 16.88 12.35
N ALA A 243 -1.91 17.38 12.74
CA ALA A 243 -2.93 17.84 11.80
C ALA A 243 -2.47 19.05 10.97
N SER A 244 -1.78 20.03 11.57
CA SER A 244 -1.35 21.23 10.86
C SER A 244 -0.19 20.98 9.89
N TRP A 245 0.72 20.06 10.25
CA TRP A 245 1.95 19.79 9.50
C TRP A 245 1.78 18.67 8.45
N GLY A 246 0.64 17.97 8.46
CA GLY A 246 0.37 16.91 7.49
C GLY A 246 1.35 15.74 7.59
N VAL A 247 1.79 15.39 8.80
CA VAL A 247 2.74 14.31 9.07
C VAL A 247 2.24 13.00 8.43
N GLU A 248 3.17 12.25 7.82
CA GLU A 248 2.86 11.15 6.90
C GLU A 248 1.89 10.12 7.49
N ARG A 249 0.87 9.81 6.69
CA ARG A 249 -0.21 8.87 7.02
C ARG A 249 0.21 7.46 6.63
N HIS A 250 0.24 6.54 7.59
CA HIS A 250 0.42 5.11 7.30
C HIS A 250 -0.80 4.25 7.67
N VAL A 251 -1.66 4.65 8.61
CA VAL A 251 -2.71 3.72 9.12
C VAL A 251 -4.07 4.37 9.37
N ASN A 252 -4.25 5.68 9.12
CA ASN A 252 -5.44 6.38 9.58
C ASN A 252 -6.01 7.41 8.59
N SER A 253 -7.33 7.59 8.64
CA SER A 253 -8.11 8.63 7.97
C SER A 253 -8.18 9.95 8.75
N ALA A 254 -7.65 10.02 9.97
CA ALA A 254 -7.62 11.24 10.78
C ALA A 254 -6.97 12.41 10.03
N SER A 255 -7.70 13.52 9.99
CA SER A 255 -7.37 14.72 9.22
C SER A 255 -7.47 15.99 10.05
N THR A 256 -8.22 15.95 11.16
CA THR A 256 -8.39 17.06 12.09
C THR A 256 -7.63 16.80 13.40
N ALA A 257 -7.35 17.86 14.15
CA ALA A 257 -6.72 17.74 15.46
C ALA A 257 -7.54 16.86 16.43
N ALA A 258 -8.87 16.92 16.35
CA ALA A 258 -9.76 16.10 17.18
C ALA A 258 -9.66 14.61 16.83
N GLU A 259 -9.68 14.26 15.54
CA GLU A 259 -9.51 12.88 15.09
C GLU A 259 -8.13 12.32 15.46
N TRP A 260 -7.09 13.15 15.41
CA TRP A 260 -5.74 12.77 15.85
C TRP A 260 -5.64 12.57 17.36
N GLN A 261 -6.30 13.42 18.14
CA GLN A 261 -6.33 13.26 19.59
C GLN A 261 -7.04 11.95 19.96
N GLU A 262 -8.22 11.69 19.38
CA GLU A 262 -8.95 10.44 19.60
C GLU A 262 -8.09 9.22 19.24
N GLN A 263 -7.35 9.28 18.13
CA GLN A 263 -6.45 8.20 17.72
C GLN A 263 -5.30 7.98 18.72
N LEU A 264 -4.62 9.03 19.17
CA LEU A 264 -3.49 8.93 20.09
C LEU A 264 -3.94 8.38 21.46
N GLU A 265 -5.17 8.68 21.87
CA GLU A 265 -5.76 8.21 23.13
C GLU A 265 -6.40 6.81 23.03
N LYS A 266 -6.70 6.34 21.83
CA LYS A 266 -7.35 5.04 21.60
C LYS A 266 -6.47 3.88 22.07
N PRO A 267 -6.92 2.96 22.95
CA PRO A 267 -6.10 1.83 23.39
C PRO A 267 -5.51 0.99 22.25
N LEU A 268 -4.29 0.49 22.43
CA LEU A 268 -3.63 -0.37 21.45
C LEU A 268 -4.25 -1.79 21.45
N PRO A 269 -4.07 -2.58 20.38
CA PRO A 269 -4.51 -3.98 20.34
C PRO A 269 -3.60 -4.90 21.19
N SER A 270 -3.27 -4.48 22.41
CA SER A 270 -2.35 -5.12 23.35
C SER A 270 -2.93 -6.37 24.03
N GLY A 271 -4.25 -6.56 23.96
CA GLY A 271 -4.94 -7.60 24.74
C GLY A 271 -4.83 -7.38 26.27
N GLY A 272 -4.58 -6.15 26.71
CA GLY A 272 -4.38 -5.79 28.12
C GLY A 272 -2.92 -5.89 28.60
N ALA A 273 -1.98 -6.12 27.69
CA ALA A 273 -0.55 -6.02 27.99
C ALA A 273 -0.11 -4.56 28.23
N GLN A 274 1.13 -4.37 28.70
CA GLN A 274 1.67 -3.03 28.92
C GLN A 274 1.74 -2.26 27.60
N GLU A 275 1.25 -1.02 27.63
CA GLU A 275 1.33 -0.07 26.52
C GLU A 275 2.28 1.06 26.90
N TRP A 276 2.99 1.57 25.90
CA TRP A 276 3.85 2.73 26.03
C TRP A 276 3.49 3.78 25.01
N PHE A 277 3.55 5.02 25.46
CA PHE A 277 3.51 6.19 24.62
C PHE A 277 4.72 7.06 24.99
N GLY A 278 5.52 7.40 23.98
CA GLY A 278 6.68 8.25 24.16
C GLY A 278 6.63 9.40 23.18
N VAL A 279 6.92 10.61 23.68
CA VAL A 279 7.20 11.79 22.87
C VAL A 279 8.59 12.28 23.24
N ARG A 280 9.40 12.59 22.25
CA ARG A 280 10.67 13.30 22.43
C ARG A 280 10.70 14.56 21.59
N GLU A 281 11.36 15.59 22.12
CA GLU A 281 11.53 16.89 21.46
C GLU A 281 13.01 17.26 21.33
N PHE A 282 13.31 18.07 20.33
CA PHE A 282 14.62 18.68 20.09
C PHE A 282 14.46 20.15 19.73
N GLU A 283 15.25 21.02 20.38
CA GLU A 283 15.27 22.49 20.22
C GLU A 283 13.87 23.15 20.21
N ASP A 284 12.92 22.60 20.98
CA ASP A 284 11.54 23.09 21.12
C ASP A 284 10.79 23.25 19.77
N SER A 285 11.30 22.62 18.71
CA SER A 285 10.87 22.83 17.33
C SER A 285 10.54 21.52 16.61
N TYR A 286 11.26 20.45 16.96
CA TYR A 286 11.14 19.12 16.38
C TYR A 286 10.60 18.14 17.41
N TRP A 287 9.83 17.17 16.94
CA TRP A 287 9.34 16.08 17.80
C TRP A 287 9.20 14.77 17.04
N GLY A 288 9.24 13.69 17.81
CA GLY A 288 8.93 12.34 17.37
C GLY A 288 8.08 11.65 18.43
N TYR A 289 7.07 10.90 18.02
CA TYR A 289 6.28 10.07 18.91
C TYR A 289 6.30 8.60 18.47
N ALA A 290 6.12 7.72 19.43
CA ALA A 290 5.91 6.30 19.18
C ALA A 290 4.94 5.71 20.20
N ARG A 291 4.20 4.71 19.74
CA ARG A 291 3.28 3.90 20.55
C ARG A 291 3.61 2.45 20.35
N ALA A 292 3.78 1.76 21.46
CA ALA A 292 4.19 0.37 21.46
C ALA A 292 3.46 -0.44 22.53
N TYR A 293 3.42 -1.75 22.36
CA TYR A 293 2.85 -2.66 23.33
C TYR A 293 3.63 -3.97 23.38
N GLU A 294 3.53 -4.69 24.50
CA GLU A 294 4.15 -6.01 24.66
C GLU A 294 3.35 -7.10 23.95
N SER A 295 4.05 -8.03 23.32
CA SER A 295 3.50 -9.31 22.89
C SER A 295 4.57 -10.40 23.05
N GLY A 296 4.44 -11.23 24.08
CA GLY A 296 5.43 -12.26 24.39
C GLY A 296 6.78 -11.67 24.80
N ASP A 297 7.83 -11.93 24.02
CA ASP A 297 9.20 -11.43 24.23
C ASP A 297 9.54 -10.26 23.28
N THR A 298 8.52 -9.65 22.70
CA THR A 298 8.64 -8.64 21.64
C THR A 298 7.90 -7.35 22.01
N LEU A 299 8.57 -6.21 21.83
CA LEU A 299 7.96 -4.88 21.83
C LEU A 299 7.46 -4.58 20.41
N ILE A 300 6.15 -4.44 20.22
CA ILE A 300 5.57 -4.10 18.92
C ILE A 300 5.39 -2.59 18.84
N ILE A 301 6.10 -1.93 17.94
CA ILE A 301 5.86 -0.53 17.60
C ILE A 301 4.66 -0.47 16.68
N HIS A 302 3.53 -0.03 17.23
CA HIS A 302 2.24 0.01 16.52
C HIS A 302 2.16 1.19 15.56
N GLU A 303 2.55 2.37 16.03
CA GLU A 303 2.59 3.59 15.24
C GLU A 303 3.70 4.50 15.72
N HIS A 304 4.30 5.24 14.79
CA HIS A 304 5.21 6.33 15.10
C HIS A 304 5.06 7.46 14.07
N GLY A 305 5.56 8.64 14.42
CA GLY A 305 5.53 9.80 13.54
C GLY A 305 6.47 10.90 14.01
N ALA A 306 6.78 11.84 13.12
CA ALA A 306 7.76 12.89 13.38
C ALA A 306 7.44 14.20 12.65
N LYS A 307 7.76 15.32 13.29
CA LYS A 307 7.80 16.64 12.66
C LYS A 307 9.21 16.86 12.11
N GLU A 308 9.31 16.68 10.80
CA GLU A 308 10.52 16.52 9.97
C GLU A 308 11.22 15.16 10.12
N ALA A 309 11.21 14.41 9.03
CA ALA A 309 11.94 13.15 8.86
C ALA A 309 13.44 13.43 8.68
N GLN A 310 14.09 13.99 9.70
CA GLN A 310 15.54 13.88 9.78
C GLN A 310 15.90 12.41 10.03
N ALA A 311 17.02 11.96 9.45
CA ALA A 311 17.50 10.58 9.61
C ALA A 311 17.58 10.15 11.08
N ASP A 312 17.81 11.12 11.97
CA ASP A 312 18.00 10.88 13.38
C ASP A 312 16.67 10.53 14.10
N THR A 313 15.50 10.92 13.59
CA THR A 313 14.23 10.67 14.30
C THR A 313 13.90 9.19 14.39
N LEU A 314 14.19 8.39 13.36
CA LEU A 314 14.04 6.93 13.41
C LEU A 314 15.02 6.31 14.41
N VAL A 315 16.25 6.82 14.48
CA VAL A 315 17.27 6.38 15.45
C VAL A 315 16.78 6.64 16.87
N TYR A 316 16.24 7.83 17.14
CA TYR A 316 15.72 8.18 18.47
C TYR A 316 14.47 7.39 18.85
N MET A 317 13.56 7.17 17.90
CA MET A 317 12.38 6.32 18.10
C MET A 317 12.80 4.89 18.47
N MET A 318 13.74 4.31 17.71
CA MET A 318 14.24 2.97 18.00
C MET A 318 15.02 2.91 19.31
N ARG A 319 15.77 3.96 19.65
CA ARG A 319 16.43 4.07 20.95
C ARG A 319 15.42 4.06 22.09
N TRP A 320 14.35 4.85 21.98
CA TRP A 320 13.27 4.86 22.97
C TRP A 320 12.65 3.46 23.10
N ALA A 321 12.42 2.77 21.99
CA ALA A 321 11.88 1.41 21.98
C ALA A 321 12.85 0.41 22.66
N ILE A 322 14.16 0.53 22.43
CA ILE A 322 15.19 -0.28 23.11
C ILE A 322 15.18 -0.05 24.61
N GLU A 323 15.07 1.21 25.06
CA GLU A 323 15.00 1.54 26.48
C GLU A 323 13.73 0.95 27.14
N GLN A 324 12.58 0.97 26.44
CA GLN A 324 11.36 0.30 26.93
C GLN A 324 11.52 -1.22 26.96
N ALA A 325 12.12 -1.79 25.92
CA ALA A 325 12.37 -3.23 25.84
C ALA A 325 13.30 -3.71 26.97
N TRP A 326 14.35 -2.96 27.30
CA TRP A 326 15.20 -3.24 28.46
C TRP A 326 14.44 -3.17 29.78
N ALA A 327 13.60 -2.14 29.97
CA ALA A 327 12.81 -1.98 31.19
C ALA A 327 11.81 -3.14 31.40
N ALA A 328 11.27 -3.68 30.31
CA ALA A 328 10.34 -4.81 30.30
C ALA A 328 11.02 -6.19 30.22
N GLY A 329 12.34 -6.24 29.97
CA GLY A 329 13.08 -7.49 29.79
C GLY A 329 12.79 -8.21 28.47
N LEU A 330 12.34 -7.48 27.44
CA LEU A 330 12.03 -7.98 26.11
C LEU A 330 13.29 -8.12 25.25
N LYS A 331 13.31 -9.10 24.35
CA LYS A 331 14.48 -9.37 23.49
C LYS A 331 14.36 -8.87 22.06
N GLN A 332 13.16 -8.55 21.60
CA GLN A 332 12.92 -8.17 20.22
C GLN A 332 12.06 -6.92 20.11
N ILE A 333 12.22 -6.20 19.01
CA ILE A 333 11.38 -5.07 18.60
C ILE A 333 10.82 -5.36 17.22
N GLU A 334 9.50 -5.32 17.05
CA GLU A 334 8.82 -5.49 15.77
C GLU A 334 8.33 -4.13 15.26
N VAL A 335 8.59 -3.83 13.98
CA VAL A 335 8.10 -2.62 13.31
C VAL A 335 7.55 -2.96 11.92
N ARG A 336 6.44 -2.31 11.55
CA ARG A 336 5.72 -2.52 10.27
C ARG A 336 5.70 -1.27 9.37
N GLN A 337 6.26 -0.18 9.85
CA GLN A 337 6.41 1.10 9.15
C GLN A 337 7.90 1.36 8.88
N ASP A 338 8.20 2.21 7.90
CA ASP A 338 9.57 2.62 7.54
C ASP A 338 10.57 1.45 7.38
N ILE A 339 10.09 0.27 6.94
CA ILE A 339 10.84 -0.99 6.98
C ILE A 339 12.18 -0.90 6.24
N ARG A 340 12.20 -0.37 5.00
CA ARG A 340 13.45 -0.24 4.24
C ARG A 340 14.44 0.72 4.91
N ARG A 341 13.95 1.82 5.50
CA ARG A 341 14.79 2.80 6.23
C ARG A 341 15.35 2.20 7.51
N LEU A 342 14.52 1.51 8.31
CA LEU A 342 14.94 0.83 9.52
C LEU A 342 15.95 -0.30 9.23
N LEU A 343 15.74 -1.06 8.16
CA LEU A 343 16.69 -2.10 7.75
C LEU A 343 18.06 -1.50 7.37
N GLN A 344 18.06 -0.37 6.66
CA GLN A 344 19.29 0.35 6.32
C GLN A 344 19.98 0.93 7.56
N MET A 345 19.20 1.50 8.48
CA MET A 345 19.68 2.04 9.75
C MET A 345 20.30 0.94 10.62
N CYS A 346 19.63 -0.21 10.78
CA CYS A 346 20.17 -1.33 11.56
C CYS A 346 21.51 -1.82 10.99
N LYS A 347 21.66 -1.87 9.65
CA LYS A 347 22.95 -2.20 9.01
C LYS A 347 24.05 -1.18 9.32
N GLN A 348 23.71 0.11 9.40
CA GLN A 348 24.67 1.18 9.70
C GLN A 348 25.12 1.18 11.16
N LEU A 349 24.22 0.79 12.07
CA LEU A 349 24.47 0.73 13.52
C LEU A 349 24.94 -0.65 14.00
N ASP A 350 25.19 -1.59 13.09
CA ASP A 350 25.52 -3.00 13.38
C ASP A 350 24.49 -3.69 14.32
N TRP A 351 23.22 -3.30 14.19
CA TRP A 351 22.11 -3.94 14.90
C TRP A 351 21.62 -5.14 14.11
N LYS A 352 21.45 -6.27 14.81
CA LYS A 352 20.87 -7.48 14.21
C LYS A 352 19.39 -7.25 13.94
N ALA A 353 19.03 -7.35 12.67
CA ALA A 353 17.64 -7.24 12.24
C ALA A 353 17.34 -8.24 11.13
N GLU A 354 16.14 -8.77 11.14
CA GLU A 354 15.60 -9.65 10.12
C GLU A 354 14.34 -9.06 9.49
N LEU A 355 14.15 -9.33 8.20
CA LEU A 355 12.96 -8.95 7.48
C LEU A 355 12.09 -10.19 7.29
N VAL A 356 10.88 -10.15 7.82
CA VAL A 356 9.94 -11.28 7.84
C VAL A 356 8.71 -10.95 7.02
N SER A 357 8.33 -11.85 6.10
CA SER A 357 7.08 -11.76 5.35
C SER A 357 5.96 -12.52 6.04
N GLU A 358 4.74 -12.01 5.96
CA GLU A 358 3.53 -12.62 6.48
C GLU A 358 2.47 -12.74 5.38
N ARG A 359 1.74 -13.86 5.39
CA ARG A 359 0.50 -14.01 4.60
C ARG A 359 -0.67 -13.68 5.49
N LEU A 360 -1.53 -12.78 5.02
CA LEU A 360 -2.72 -12.31 5.72
C LEU A 360 -3.95 -12.62 4.85
N GLY A 361 -5.02 -13.13 5.46
CA GLY A 361 -6.25 -13.52 4.76
C GLY A 361 -6.46 -15.01 4.73
#